data_AF-A0A7V9SJ19-F1
#
_entry.id   AF-A0A7V9SJ19-F1
#
_cell.length_a   1.000
_cell.length_b   1.000
_cell.length_c   1.000
_cell.angle_alpha   90.00
_cell.angle_beta   90.00
_cell.angle_gamma   90.00
#
_symmetry.space_group_name_H-M   'P 1'
#
loop_
_entity.id
_entity.type
_entity.pdbx_description
1 polymer ?
#
loop_
_entity_poly.entity_id
_entity_poly.type
_entity_poly.pdbx_seq_one_letter_code
_entity_poly.pdbx_strand_id
1 'polypeptide(L)'
;MTTAAPAADPVLDPLPLLTGLGSLRKLTGMYPPGHPAIAQKLGELDAAVQAHLRRTDVLRLDVIHGEVHVDGLSVRPEGNANAKVLEELTGLGIDSIHISRGVSPADLHGLSVFLWELRDSAVSAPMAVQLAARGVCHISLARLVPLDTRWRATSWAERPADVYDPAYAESLDLMQGTFESVQDGRELKLDTVRHVVELLIEKVSGSSAALAQILSVKMYENLTYCHSVNVATLSLLLARSVGLDAQTIAAIGEAALLHDIGKTRIPLDVIRKPGALDKRERALMESHTVFGARILVEVEGLRRLTPTVALEHHRAATGAGYPDLGDRRPHLMSQLVAVADIYEAVTGARTYQAPAQPEQACLLLARLAGSKLNAALVKAFVAAVTFFPIGSVVRTNRDETGVVVATNPSDPLHPVIALATTDFARVPGQVDTSLREPSGGYARHIVETLQPPPGLDIGDFLQT
;
A
#
# COMPACT_ATOMS: atom_id res chain seq x y z
N MET A 1 40.63 -25.58 -2.79
CA MET A 1 39.43 -25.98 -3.52
C MET A 1 38.30 -25.09 -3.04
N THR A 2 38.01 -24.03 -3.78
CA THR A 2 37.00 -23.02 -3.43
C THR A 2 35.66 -23.54 -3.94
N THR A 3 34.75 -23.89 -3.04
CA THR A 3 33.39 -24.29 -3.41
C THR A 3 32.61 -23.05 -3.84
N ALA A 4 32.32 -22.96 -5.13
CA ALA A 4 31.46 -21.92 -5.69
C ALA A 4 30.07 -22.00 -5.06
N ALA A 5 29.52 -20.85 -4.68
CA ALA A 5 28.11 -20.73 -4.30
C ALA A 5 27.22 -21.15 -5.49
N PRO A 6 26.08 -21.82 -5.25
CA PRO A 6 25.16 -22.18 -6.33
C PRO A 6 24.68 -20.91 -7.04
N ALA A 7 24.76 -20.90 -8.36
CA ALA A 7 24.23 -19.82 -9.19
C ALA A 7 22.74 -19.64 -8.92
N ALA A 8 22.29 -18.40 -8.74
CA ALA A 8 20.87 -18.07 -8.70
C ALA A 8 20.22 -18.52 -10.02
N ASP A 9 19.19 -19.35 -9.93
CA ASP A 9 18.41 -19.86 -11.05
C ASP A 9 17.81 -18.69 -11.85
N PRO A 10 17.84 -18.70 -13.20
CA PRO A 10 17.26 -17.61 -13.98
C PRO A 10 15.74 -17.57 -13.78
N VAL A 11 15.23 -16.39 -13.40
CA VAL A 11 13.81 -16.06 -13.27
C VAL A 11 13.09 -16.41 -14.57
N LEU A 12 11.97 -17.12 -14.47
CA LEU A 12 11.15 -17.52 -15.61
C LEU A 12 10.57 -16.26 -16.28
N ASP A 13 10.69 -16.17 -17.60
CA ASP A 13 10.09 -15.07 -18.37
C ASP A 13 8.56 -15.27 -18.43
N PRO A 14 7.76 -14.37 -17.82
CA PRO A 14 6.32 -14.52 -17.74
C PRO A 14 5.59 -14.03 -19.00
N LEU A 15 6.31 -13.42 -19.95
CA LEU A 15 5.72 -12.93 -21.20
C LEU A 15 4.88 -13.97 -21.95
N PRO A 16 5.35 -15.22 -22.14
CA PRO A 16 4.60 -16.22 -22.91
C PRO A 16 3.25 -16.58 -22.28
N LEU A 17 3.17 -16.57 -20.95
CA LEU A 17 1.96 -16.89 -20.19
C LEU A 17 0.91 -15.80 -20.33
N LEU A 18 1.30 -14.54 -20.11
CA LEU A 18 0.41 -13.39 -20.22
C LEU A 18 -0.07 -13.18 -21.65
N THR A 19 0.85 -13.23 -22.61
CA THR A 19 0.53 -13.09 -24.04
C THR A 19 -0.35 -14.25 -24.51
N GLY A 20 -0.08 -15.45 -24.01
CA GLY A 20 -0.88 -16.65 -24.27
C GLY A 20 -2.33 -16.51 -23.79
N LEU A 21 -2.52 -16.12 -22.53
CA LEU A 21 -3.84 -15.88 -21.93
C LEU A 21 -4.63 -14.79 -22.70
N GLY A 22 -4.00 -13.64 -22.96
CA GLY A 22 -4.64 -12.54 -23.68
C GLY A 22 -5.05 -12.90 -25.11
N SER A 23 -4.20 -13.68 -25.81
CA SER A 23 -4.49 -14.14 -27.18
C SER A 23 -5.58 -15.20 -27.22
N LEU A 24 -5.51 -16.18 -26.30
CA LEU A 24 -6.48 -17.26 -26.21
C LEU A 24 -7.88 -16.71 -25.94
N ARG A 25 -8.02 -15.77 -25.00
CA ARG A 25 -9.27 -15.06 -24.72
C ARG A 25 -9.87 -14.41 -25.97
N LYS A 26 -9.06 -13.67 -26.74
CA LYS A 26 -9.51 -13.00 -27.98
C LYS A 26 -9.98 -14.00 -29.02
N LEU A 27 -9.24 -15.09 -29.22
CA LEU A 27 -9.60 -16.14 -30.16
C LEU A 27 -10.91 -16.84 -29.76
N THR A 28 -11.12 -17.13 -28.48
CA THR A 28 -12.37 -17.70 -27.95
C THR A 28 -13.58 -16.79 -28.22
N GLY A 29 -13.39 -15.47 -28.24
CA GLY A 29 -14.44 -14.52 -28.58
C GLY A 29 -14.72 -14.36 -30.08
N MET A 30 -13.75 -14.70 -30.94
CA MET A 30 -13.83 -14.49 -32.39
C MET A 30 -14.23 -15.74 -33.18
N TYR A 31 -13.97 -16.93 -32.65
CA TYR A 31 -14.15 -18.20 -33.35
C TYR A 31 -14.98 -19.19 -32.53
N PRO A 32 -15.73 -20.11 -33.19
CA PRO A 32 -16.50 -21.13 -32.48
C PRO A 32 -15.60 -22.15 -31.78
N PRO A 33 -16.11 -22.85 -30.74
CA PRO A 33 -15.40 -23.94 -30.09
C PRO A 33 -14.88 -24.98 -31.11
N GLY A 34 -13.65 -25.44 -30.92
CA GLY A 34 -13.00 -26.41 -31.82
C GLY A 34 -12.28 -25.82 -33.02
N HIS A 35 -12.26 -24.49 -33.19
CA HIS A 35 -11.49 -23.85 -34.27
C HIS A 35 -9.97 -24.12 -34.14
N PRO A 36 -9.26 -24.46 -35.24
CA PRO A 36 -7.84 -24.81 -35.20
C PRO A 36 -6.94 -23.75 -34.53
N ALA A 37 -7.25 -22.46 -34.70
CA ALA A 37 -6.49 -21.38 -34.07
C ALA A 37 -6.61 -21.38 -32.53
N ILE A 38 -7.77 -21.76 -31.99
CA ILE A 38 -7.97 -21.92 -30.54
C ILE A 38 -7.15 -23.11 -30.06
N ALA A 39 -7.23 -24.25 -30.75
CA ALA A 39 -6.49 -25.46 -30.40
C ALA A 39 -4.97 -25.24 -30.41
N GLN A 40 -4.45 -24.52 -31.41
CA GLN A 40 -3.04 -24.17 -31.49
C GLN A 40 -2.61 -23.29 -30.30
N LYS A 41 -3.34 -22.20 -30.03
CA LYS A 41 -2.97 -21.28 -28.94
C LYS A 41 -3.10 -21.92 -27.56
N LEU A 42 -4.09 -22.80 -27.39
CA LEU A 42 -4.28 -23.58 -26.18
C LEU A 42 -3.09 -24.51 -25.93
N GLY A 43 -2.58 -25.18 -26.98
CA GLY A 43 -1.39 -26.02 -26.88
C GLY A 43 -0.11 -25.25 -26.52
N GLU A 44 0.07 -24.05 -27.07
CA GLU A 44 1.20 -23.17 -26.73
C GLU A 44 1.14 -22.71 -25.26
N LEU A 45 -0.04 -22.29 -24.79
CA LEU A 45 -0.23 -21.85 -23.40
C LEU A 45 -0.09 -23.01 -22.42
N ASP A 46 -0.69 -24.17 -22.72
CA ASP A 46 -0.55 -25.37 -21.89
C ASP A 46 0.93 -25.76 -21.79
N ALA A 47 1.68 -25.82 -22.89
CA ALA A 47 3.10 -26.13 -22.85
C ALA A 47 3.91 -25.17 -21.95
N ALA A 48 3.60 -23.86 -21.98
CA ALA A 48 4.23 -22.87 -21.12
C ALA A 48 3.86 -23.05 -19.64
N VAL A 49 2.58 -23.28 -19.34
CA VAL A 49 2.07 -23.54 -17.99
C VAL A 49 2.68 -24.83 -17.43
N GLN A 50 2.65 -25.93 -18.19
CA GLN A 50 3.24 -27.20 -17.78
C GLN A 50 4.76 -27.08 -17.59
N ALA A 51 5.45 -26.26 -18.38
CA ALA A 51 6.87 -26.00 -18.19
C ALA A 51 7.18 -25.35 -16.84
N HIS A 52 6.33 -24.42 -16.41
CA HIS A 52 6.41 -23.78 -15.09
C HIS A 52 6.10 -24.77 -13.96
N LEU A 53 5.00 -25.52 -14.11
CA LEU A 53 4.51 -26.47 -13.10
C LEU A 53 5.38 -27.74 -12.94
N ARG A 54 6.39 -27.93 -13.82
CA ARG A 54 7.47 -28.91 -13.59
C ARG A 54 8.42 -28.48 -12.47
N ARG A 55 8.49 -27.18 -12.16
CA ARG A 55 9.42 -26.59 -11.18
C ARG A 55 8.73 -26.12 -9.91
N THR A 56 7.47 -25.71 -10.03
CA THR A 56 6.63 -25.27 -8.91
C THR A 56 5.32 -26.07 -8.90
N ASP A 57 4.63 -26.12 -7.76
CA ASP A 57 3.36 -26.84 -7.69
C ASP A 57 2.15 -25.95 -8.09
N VAL A 58 2.33 -24.62 -8.05
CA VAL A 58 1.38 -23.60 -8.53
C VAL A 58 2.16 -22.50 -9.27
N LEU A 59 1.59 -22.03 -10.37
CA LEU A 59 1.96 -20.80 -11.07
C LEU A 59 1.06 -19.67 -10.56
N ARG A 60 1.64 -18.65 -9.91
CA ARG A 60 0.91 -17.43 -9.53
C ARG A 60 1.19 -16.32 -10.51
N LEU A 61 0.14 -15.66 -10.98
CA LEU A 61 0.19 -14.45 -11.78
C LEU A 61 -0.62 -13.38 -11.05
N ASP A 62 0.06 -12.52 -10.30
CA ASP A 62 -0.58 -11.42 -9.58
C ASP A 62 -0.36 -10.11 -10.35
N VAL A 63 -1.45 -9.44 -10.72
CA VAL A 63 -1.46 -8.15 -11.39
C VAL A 63 -1.67 -7.08 -10.32
N ILE A 64 -0.56 -6.58 -9.80
CA ILE A 64 -0.58 -5.52 -8.79
C ILE A 64 -0.24 -4.23 -9.52
N HIS A 65 -1.29 -3.44 -9.80
CA HIS A 65 -1.16 -2.08 -10.32
C HIS A 65 -0.42 -1.97 -11.67
N GLY A 66 -0.62 -2.96 -12.55
CA GLY A 66 -0.04 -3.01 -13.90
C GLY A 66 1.35 -3.65 -13.98
N GLU A 67 1.94 -4.03 -12.84
CA GLU A 67 3.11 -4.90 -12.79
C GLU A 67 2.67 -6.35 -12.53
N VAL A 68 3.30 -7.29 -13.21
CA VAL A 68 3.00 -8.71 -13.06
C VAL A 68 4.00 -9.31 -12.12
N HIS A 69 3.50 -9.99 -11.12
CA HIS A 69 4.30 -10.79 -10.22
C HIS A 69 4.09 -12.25 -10.57
N VAL A 70 5.19 -12.96 -10.84
CA VAL A 70 5.15 -14.40 -11.07
C VAL A 70 5.83 -15.09 -9.92
N ASP A 71 5.04 -15.86 -9.16
CA ASP A 71 5.46 -16.46 -7.89
C ASP A 71 6.14 -15.46 -6.93
N GLY A 72 5.59 -14.24 -6.86
CA GLY A 72 6.08 -13.18 -5.99
C GLY A 72 7.27 -12.39 -6.55
N LEU A 73 7.82 -12.77 -7.70
CA LEU A 73 8.87 -12.02 -8.38
C LEU A 73 8.24 -11.00 -9.33
N SER A 74 8.47 -9.72 -9.05
CA SER A 74 8.04 -8.63 -9.94
C SER A 74 8.75 -8.73 -11.27
N VAL A 75 7.98 -8.78 -12.35
CA VAL A 75 8.46 -8.72 -13.71
C VAL A 75 7.77 -7.57 -14.42
N ARG A 76 8.57 -6.65 -14.95
CA ARG A 76 8.07 -5.60 -15.83
C ARG A 76 7.90 -6.16 -17.23
N PRO A 77 6.68 -6.25 -17.76
CA PRO A 77 6.50 -6.73 -19.11
C PRO A 77 6.98 -5.65 -20.10
N GLU A 78 8.00 -5.95 -20.89
CA GLU A 78 8.44 -5.08 -21.98
C GLU A 78 7.46 -5.21 -23.17
N GLY A 79 6.95 -4.08 -23.70
CA GLY A 79 6.13 -4.03 -24.93
C GLY A 79 4.62 -3.73 -24.77
N ASN A 80 4.05 -3.02 -25.75
CA ASN A 80 2.67 -2.48 -25.73
C ASN A 80 1.55 -3.55 -25.69
N ALA A 81 1.78 -4.74 -26.22
CA ALA A 81 0.77 -5.80 -26.24
C ALA A 81 0.45 -6.33 -24.82
N ASN A 82 1.44 -6.29 -23.92
CA ASN A 82 1.35 -6.82 -22.56
C ASN A 82 0.61 -5.86 -21.62
N ALA A 83 0.91 -4.56 -21.71
CA ALA A 83 0.18 -3.52 -20.99
C ALA A 83 -1.33 -3.60 -21.26
N LYS A 84 -1.71 -3.87 -22.51
CA LYS A 84 -3.11 -4.01 -22.90
C LYS A 84 -3.80 -5.23 -22.30
N VAL A 85 -3.13 -6.39 -22.22
CA VAL A 85 -3.70 -7.58 -21.56
C VAL A 85 -3.89 -7.35 -20.06
N LEU A 86 -2.97 -6.62 -19.43
CA LEU A 86 -3.06 -6.29 -18.00
C LEU A 86 -4.13 -5.27 -17.68
N GLU A 87 -4.25 -4.21 -18.49
CA GLU A 87 -5.38 -3.29 -18.43
C GLU A 87 -6.71 -4.02 -18.64
N GLU A 88 -6.75 -4.98 -19.58
CA GLU A 88 -7.93 -5.79 -19.85
C GLU A 88 -8.30 -6.71 -18.66
N LEU A 89 -7.33 -7.31 -17.95
CA LEU A 89 -7.59 -8.15 -16.76
C LEU A 89 -8.00 -7.30 -15.55
N THR A 90 -7.30 -6.19 -15.32
CA THR A 90 -7.61 -5.23 -14.25
C THR A 90 -9.00 -4.61 -14.46
N GLY A 91 -9.35 -4.29 -15.71
CA GLY A 91 -10.67 -3.77 -16.08
C GLY A 91 -11.81 -4.77 -15.87
N LEU A 92 -11.51 -6.07 -15.89
CA LEU A 92 -12.44 -7.14 -15.50
C LEU A 92 -12.49 -7.39 -13.98
N GLY A 93 -11.71 -6.64 -13.19
CA GLY A 93 -11.60 -6.82 -11.74
C GLY A 93 -10.88 -8.12 -11.36
N ILE A 94 -9.89 -8.54 -12.15
CA ILE A 94 -9.07 -9.72 -11.89
C ILE A 94 -7.66 -9.25 -11.57
N ASP A 95 -7.29 -9.36 -10.30
CA ASP A 95 -6.00 -8.90 -9.77
C ASP A 95 -5.04 -10.07 -9.54
N SER A 96 -5.54 -11.31 -9.47
CA SER A 96 -4.69 -12.51 -9.39
C SER A 96 -5.28 -13.68 -10.16
N ILE A 97 -4.41 -14.45 -10.83
CA ILE A 97 -4.70 -15.72 -11.50
C ILE A 97 -3.73 -16.77 -10.95
N HIS A 98 -4.24 -17.82 -10.33
CA HIS A 98 -3.42 -18.93 -9.84
C HIS A 98 -3.77 -20.22 -10.59
N ILE A 99 -2.76 -20.94 -11.07
CA ILE A 99 -2.91 -22.19 -11.83
C ILE A 99 -2.16 -23.30 -11.10
N SER A 100 -2.86 -24.36 -10.69
CA SER A 100 -2.28 -25.48 -9.95
C SER A 100 -1.89 -26.66 -10.84
N ARG A 101 -0.94 -27.48 -10.38
CA ARG A 101 -0.62 -28.77 -11.01
C ARG A 101 -1.89 -29.62 -11.18
N GLY A 102 -1.98 -30.30 -12.33
CA GLY A 102 -3.20 -31.02 -12.73
C GLY A 102 -4.11 -30.22 -13.68
N VAL A 103 -3.80 -28.94 -13.92
CA VAL A 103 -4.46 -28.13 -14.95
C VAL A 103 -4.44 -28.85 -16.30
N SER A 104 -5.60 -28.87 -16.94
CA SER A 104 -5.82 -29.47 -18.25
C SER A 104 -6.02 -28.39 -19.32
N PRO A 105 -5.88 -28.74 -20.61
CA PRO A 105 -6.31 -27.86 -21.70
C PRO A 105 -7.79 -27.45 -21.59
N ALA A 106 -8.64 -28.31 -21.00
CA ALA A 106 -10.05 -27.99 -20.77
C ALA A 106 -10.22 -26.88 -19.70
N ASP A 107 -9.42 -26.88 -18.63
CA ASP A 107 -9.41 -25.82 -17.61
C ASP A 107 -9.02 -24.46 -18.22
N LEU A 108 -7.94 -24.44 -19.02
CA LEU A 108 -7.45 -23.23 -19.68
C LEU A 108 -8.45 -22.65 -20.69
N HIS A 109 -9.14 -23.54 -21.42
CA HIS A 109 -10.21 -23.13 -22.33
C HIS A 109 -11.45 -22.64 -21.57
N GLY A 110 -11.83 -23.30 -20.48
CA GLY A 110 -12.93 -22.85 -19.62
C GLY A 110 -12.67 -21.47 -19.01
N LEU A 111 -11.43 -21.21 -18.58
CA LEU A 111 -10.99 -19.88 -18.16
C LEU A 111 -11.15 -18.85 -19.28
N SER A 112 -10.70 -19.16 -20.51
CA SER A 112 -10.75 -18.18 -21.61
C SER A 112 -12.18 -17.82 -22.02
N VAL A 113 -13.11 -18.79 -21.97
CA VAL A 113 -14.55 -18.56 -22.14
C VAL A 113 -15.09 -17.65 -21.04
N PHE A 114 -14.79 -17.96 -19.77
CA PHE A 114 -15.23 -17.15 -18.64
C PHE A 114 -14.75 -15.69 -18.74
N LEU A 115 -13.47 -15.48 -19.05
CA LEU A 115 -12.87 -14.15 -19.19
C LEU A 115 -13.46 -13.35 -20.36
N TRP A 116 -13.95 -14.02 -21.41
CA TRP A 116 -14.63 -13.37 -22.52
C TRP A 116 -16.04 -12.92 -22.13
N GLU A 117 -16.81 -13.79 -21.49
CA GLU A 117 -18.19 -13.53 -21.07
C GLU A 117 -18.30 -12.47 -19.96
N LEU A 118 -17.29 -12.41 -19.08
CA LEU A 118 -17.21 -11.44 -17.99
C LEU A 118 -17.20 -9.98 -18.48
N ARG A 119 -16.85 -9.73 -19.75
CA ARG A 119 -16.88 -8.40 -20.37
C ARG A 119 -18.29 -7.83 -20.47
N ASP A 120 -19.29 -8.68 -20.70
CA ASP A 120 -20.63 -8.26 -21.14
C ASP A 120 -21.69 -8.41 -20.01
N SER A 121 -21.31 -8.90 -18.82
CA SER A 121 -22.25 -9.18 -17.71
C SER A 121 -21.83 -8.52 -16.39
N ALA A 122 -22.77 -7.86 -15.71
CA ALA A 122 -22.58 -7.51 -14.30
C ALA A 122 -22.48 -8.80 -13.46
N VAL A 123 -21.48 -8.88 -12.58
CA VAL A 123 -21.21 -10.07 -11.76
C VAL A 123 -22.39 -10.33 -10.83
N SER A 124 -23.22 -11.33 -11.15
CA SER A 124 -24.39 -11.72 -10.35
C SER A 124 -24.09 -12.83 -9.33
N ALA A 125 -22.92 -13.49 -9.42
CA ALA A 125 -22.48 -14.57 -8.54
C ALA A 125 -20.94 -14.56 -8.36
N PRO A 126 -20.37 -15.12 -7.27
CA PRO A 126 -18.92 -15.18 -7.06
C PRO A 126 -18.16 -15.86 -8.22
N MET A 127 -16.99 -15.33 -8.61
CA MET A 127 -16.20 -15.83 -9.75
C MET A 127 -15.86 -17.33 -9.63
N ALA A 128 -15.55 -17.81 -8.43
CA ALA A 128 -15.25 -19.22 -8.18
C ALA A 128 -16.41 -20.16 -8.55
N VAL A 129 -17.65 -19.78 -8.22
CA VAL A 129 -18.86 -20.55 -8.57
C VAL A 129 -19.05 -20.61 -10.07
N GLN A 130 -18.79 -19.50 -10.76
CA GLN A 130 -18.91 -19.41 -12.22
C GLN A 130 -17.83 -20.23 -12.95
N LEU A 131 -16.60 -20.27 -12.44
CA LEU A 131 -15.53 -21.11 -12.97
C LEU A 131 -15.84 -22.60 -12.76
N ALA A 132 -16.30 -22.98 -11.56
CA ALA A 132 -16.69 -24.36 -11.25
C ALA A 132 -17.84 -24.86 -12.15
N ALA A 133 -18.83 -24.00 -12.44
CA ALA A 133 -19.92 -24.32 -13.38
C ALA A 133 -19.44 -24.60 -14.82
N ARG A 134 -18.23 -24.12 -15.17
CA ARG A 134 -17.56 -24.34 -16.45
C ARG A 134 -16.57 -25.50 -16.42
N GLY A 135 -16.52 -26.26 -15.33
CA GLY A 135 -15.60 -27.38 -15.14
C GLY A 135 -14.14 -26.95 -14.97
N VAL A 136 -13.89 -25.69 -14.59
CA VAL A 136 -12.54 -25.19 -14.28
C VAL A 136 -12.25 -25.50 -12.82
N CYS A 137 -11.34 -26.46 -12.58
CA CYS A 137 -11.07 -27.04 -11.27
C CYS A 137 -9.68 -26.66 -10.74
N HIS A 138 -8.74 -26.29 -11.62
CA HIS A 138 -7.33 -26.08 -11.29
C HIS A 138 -6.88 -24.62 -11.46
N ILE A 139 -7.83 -23.69 -11.60
CA ILE A 139 -7.56 -22.28 -11.80
C ILE A 139 -8.47 -21.46 -10.88
N SER A 140 -7.88 -20.53 -10.13
CA SER A 140 -8.60 -19.56 -9.31
C SER A 140 -8.31 -18.12 -9.74
N LEU A 141 -9.30 -17.25 -9.54
CA LEU A 141 -9.21 -15.81 -9.80
C LEU A 141 -9.52 -15.06 -8.50
N ALA A 142 -8.77 -13.99 -8.22
CA ALA A 142 -9.02 -13.11 -7.08
C ALA A 142 -9.16 -11.65 -7.51
N ARG A 143 -9.89 -10.88 -6.69
CA ARG A 143 -10.12 -9.45 -6.87
C ARG A 143 -9.73 -8.68 -5.62
N LEU A 144 -8.76 -7.78 -5.72
CA LEU A 144 -8.46 -6.85 -4.64
C LEU A 144 -9.55 -5.76 -4.62
N VAL A 145 -10.56 -5.94 -3.76
CA VAL A 145 -11.61 -4.93 -3.55
C VAL A 145 -11.07 -3.82 -2.65
N PRO A 146 -11.27 -2.53 -3.02
CA PRO A 146 -10.87 -1.39 -2.19
C PRO A 146 -11.45 -1.49 -0.77
N LEU A 147 -10.61 -1.27 0.23
CA LEU A 147 -10.98 -1.27 1.64
C LEU A 147 -11.78 0.01 1.94
N ASP A 148 -13.11 -0.01 1.79
CA ASP A 148 -13.91 1.10 2.32
C ASP A 148 -13.90 1.02 3.85
N THR A 149 -13.13 1.88 4.51
CA THR A 149 -13.05 1.93 5.98
C THR A 149 -14.06 2.87 6.63
N ARG A 150 -14.94 3.52 5.84
CA ARG A 150 -15.86 4.56 6.34
C ARG A 150 -16.88 4.04 7.35
N TRP A 151 -17.26 2.77 7.26
CA TRP A 151 -18.16 2.10 8.22
C TRP A 151 -17.54 1.90 9.62
N ARG A 152 -16.19 1.88 9.75
CA ARG A 152 -15.50 1.77 11.05
C ARG A 152 -15.80 2.96 11.95
N ALA A 153 -16.00 4.14 11.36
CA ALA A 153 -16.29 5.37 12.09
C ALA A 153 -17.71 5.39 12.71
N THR A 154 -18.60 4.48 12.32
CA THR A 154 -20.03 4.56 12.64
C THR A 154 -20.53 3.54 13.66
N SER A 155 -19.76 2.50 14.02
CA SER A 155 -20.31 1.34 14.78
C SER A 155 -19.41 0.72 15.87
N TRP A 156 -18.38 1.41 16.40
CA TRP A 156 -17.53 0.85 17.48
C TRP A 156 -18.04 1.20 18.88
N ALA A 157 -18.57 0.20 19.59
CA ALA A 157 -19.06 0.34 20.97
C ALA A 157 -17.94 0.24 22.03
N GLU A 158 -16.81 -0.40 21.72
CA GLU A 158 -15.60 -0.44 22.57
C GLU A 158 -14.60 0.68 22.22
N ARG A 159 -15.10 1.90 22.05
CA ARG A 159 -14.24 3.08 22.01
C ARG A 159 -13.52 3.19 23.37
N PRO A 160 -12.17 3.21 23.44
CA PRO A 160 -11.48 3.69 24.61
C PRO A 160 -12.04 5.06 24.95
N ALA A 161 -12.42 5.29 26.21
CA ALA A 161 -13.10 6.52 26.63
C ALA A 161 -12.29 7.79 26.28
N ASP A 162 -10.99 7.65 26.01
CA ASP A 162 -10.08 8.73 25.62
C ASP A 162 -9.79 8.71 24.10
N VAL A 163 -10.00 9.87 23.47
CA VAL A 163 -10.13 10.09 22.01
C VAL A 163 -8.83 9.89 21.22
N TYR A 164 -7.70 9.84 21.92
CA TYR A 164 -6.35 9.71 21.36
C TYR A 164 -5.50 8.88 22.31
N ASP A 165 -4.49 8.17 21.78
CA ASP A 165 -3.38 7.72 22.60
C ASP A 165 -2.79 8.95 23.33
N PRO A 166 -2.63 8.93 24.68
CA PRO A 166 -2.22 10.12 25.43
C PRO A 166 -0.92 10.75 24.94
N ALA A 167 0.06 9.94 24.54
CA ALA A 167 1.33 10.43 24.00
C ALA A 167 1.17 11.08 22.62
N TYR A 168 0.28 10.55 21.78
CA TYR A 168 -0.09 11.17 20.52
C TYR A 168 -0.88 12.48 20.71
N ALA A 169 -1.82 12.52 21.66
CA ALA A 169 -2.56 13.74 22.02
C ALA A 169 -1.60 14.84 22.50
N GLU A 170 -0.70 14.48 23.42
CA GLU A 170 0.37 15.35 23.91
C GLU A 170 1.25 15.84 22.76
N SER A 171 1.61 14.96 21.82
CA SER A 171 2.38 15.33 20.63
C SER A 171 1.67 16.38 19.78
N LEU A 172 0.36 16.28 19.60
CA LEU A 172 -0.43 17.27 18.86
C LEU A 172 -0.43 18.63 19.56
N ASP A 173 -0.72 18.66 20.86
CA ASP A 173 -0.77 19.89 21.66
C ASP A 173 0.58 20.62 21.67
N LEU A 174 1.67 19.87 21.89
CA LEU A 174 3.03 20.41 21.88
C LEU A 174 3.43 20.96 20.52
N MET A 175 3.08 20.25 19.44
CA MET A 175 3.38 20.70 18.08
C MET A 175 2.52 21.88 17.65
N GLN A 176 1.25 21.94 18.07
CA GLN A 176 0.42 23.13 17.87
C GLN A 176 1.07 24.36 18.51
N GLY A 177 1.42 24.29 19.80
CA GLY A 177 2.07 25.39 20.51
C GLY A 177 3.42 25.78 19.90
N THR A 178 4.16 24.81 19.34
CA THR A 178 5.43 25.06 18.63
C THR A 178 5.21 25.86 17.35
N PHE A 179 4.25 25.46 16.50
CA PHE A 179 3.93 26.15 15.25
C PHE A 179 3.37 27.56 15.51
N GLU A 180 2.47 27.72 16.49
CA GLU A 180 1.93 29.02 16.89
C GLU A 180 3.02 29.96 17.41
N SER A 181 3.95 29.46 18.24
CA SER A 181 5.07 30.25 18.74
C SER A 181 5.94 30.79 17.60
N VAL A 182 6.29 29.95 16.62
CA VAL A 182 7.09 30.36 15.46
C VAL A 182 6.32 31.35 14.57
N GLN A 183 5.01 31.13 14.39
CA GLN A 183 4.13 32.03 13.65
C GLN A 183 4.11 33.43 14.27
N ASP A 184 4.05 33.53 15.61
CA ASP A 184 4.11 34.79 16.37
C ASP A 184 5.51 35.43 16.40
N GLY A 185 6.52 34.80 15.79
CA GLY A 185 7.90 35.30 15.77
C GLY A 185 8.69 34.99 17.05
N ARG A 186 8.19 34.10 17.90
CA ARG A 186 8.92 33.56 19.06
C ARG A 186 9.86 32.43 18.63
N GLU A 187 10.86 32.16 19.45
CA GLU A 187 11.83 31.08 19.22
C GLU A 187 11.19 29.69 19.29
N LEU A 188 11.69 28.78 18.44
CA LEU A 188 11.35 27.36 18.46
C LEU A 188 12.05 26.70 19.65
N LYS A 189 11.28 26.02 20.51
CA LYS A 189 11.82 25.27 21.65
C LYS A 189 12.25 23.87 21.21
N LEU A 190 13.55 23.69 20.99
CA LEU A 190 14.10 22.43 20.49
C LEU A 190 13.85 21.24 21.44
N ASP A 191 13.88 21.46 22.75
CA ASP A 191 13.60 20.41 23.74
C ASP A 191 12.17 19.88 23.62
N THR A 192 11.20 20.75 23.30
CA THR A 192 9.82 20.34 23.02
C THR A 192 9.75 19.43 21.80
N VAL A 193 10.43 19.79 20.70
CA VAL A 193 10.46 18.96 19.48
C VAL A 193 11.10 17.59 19.78
N ARG A 194 12.20 17.56 20.52
CA ARG A 194 12.89 16.30 20.88
C ARG A 194 12.04 15.40 21.77
N HIS A 195 11.34 15.98 22.75
CA HIS A 195 10.39 15.24 23.57
C HIS A 195 9.29 14.60 22.73
N VAL A 196 8.72 15.34 21.76
CA VAL A 196 7.74 14.76 20.82
C VAL A 196 8.36 13.62 19.99
N VAL A 197 9.59 13.77 19.50
CA VAL A 197 10.28 12.69 18.78
C VAL A 197 10.44 11.44 19.66
N GLU A 198 10.79 11.61 20.93
CA GLU A 198 10.93 10.50 21.89
C GLU A 198 9.61 9.76 22.11
N LEU A 199 8.51 10.51 22.34
CA LEU A 199 7.16 9.95 22.45
C LEU A 199 6.78 9.13 21.20
N LEU A 200 7.05 9.66 20.00
CA LEU A 200 6.73 8.98 18.75
C LEU A 200 7.61 7.74 18.53
N ILE A 201 8.90 7.78 18.88
CA ILE A 201 9.81 6.62 18.76
C ILE A 201 9.36 5.50 19.70
N GLU A 202 9.03 5.81 20.95
CA GLU A 202 8.52 4.83 21.91
C GLU A 202 7.23 4.19 21.38
N LYS A 203 6.31 5.02 20.86
CA LYS A 203 5.04 4.55 20.31
C LYS A 203 5.22 3.63 19.10
N VAL A 204 6.07 4.02 18.15
CA VAL A 204 6.38 3.19 16.97
C VAL A 204 7.02 1.87 17.42
N SER A 205 7.86 1.88 18.46
CA SER A 205 8.56 0.70 18.98
C SER A 205 7.68 -0.24 19.81
N GLY A 206 6.62 0.25 20.45
CA GLY A 206 5.85 -0.49 21.45
C GLY A 206 4.73 -1.40 20.94
N SER A 207 4.15 -1.20 19.74
CA SER A 207 3.04 -2.05 19.26
C SER A 207 2.69 -1.86 17.77
N SER A 208 2.39 -2.95 17.05
CA SER A 208 1.76 -2.90 15.71
C SER A 208 0.34 -2.30 15.73
N ALA A 209 -0.36 -2.37 16.87
CA ALA A 209 -1.66 -1.74 17.06
C ALA A 209 -1.56 -0.20 17.19
N ALA A 210 -0.45 0.33 17.69
CA ALA A 210 -0.18 1.77 17.74
C ALA A 210 -0.05 2.37 16.33
N LEU A 211 0.60 1.66 15.41
CA LEU A 211 0.67 2.05 14.01
C LEU A 211 -0.70 2.03 13.34
N ALA A 212 -1.54 1.03 13.64
CA ALA A 212 -2.91 0.96 13.15
C ALA A 212 -3.78 2.11 13.71
N GLN A 213 -3.56 2.52 14.96
CA GLN A 213 -4.26 3.66 15.57
C GLN A 213 -3.88 4.99 14.92
N ILE A 214 -2.59 5.24 14.67
CA ILE A 214 -2.13 6.48 14.02
C ILE A 214 -2.64 6.58 12.56
N LEU A 215 -2.71 5.45 11.85
CA LEU A 215 -3.38 5.37 10.54
C LEU A 215 -4.92 5.53 10.60
N SER A 216 -5.52 5.46 11.79
CA SER A 216 -6.97 5.53 12.03
C SER A 216 -7.47 6.87 12.60
N VAL A 217 -6.59 7.80 12.99
CA VAL A 217 -6.89 9.15 13.54
C VAL A 217 -7.59 10.10 12.53
N LYS A 218 -8.14 9.53 11.47
CA LYS A 218 -8.52 10.10 10.17
C LYS A 218 -9.49 11.28 10.11
N MET A 219 -10.00 11.88 11.18
CA MET A 219 -11.30 12.55 11.02
C MET A 219 -11.50 14.02 11.36
N TYR A 220 -10.65 14.77 12.07
CA TYR A 220 -11.16 16.07 12.54
C TYR A 220 -10.45 17.38 12.24
N GLU A 221 -9.13 17.49 12.03
CA GLU A 221 -8.57 18.84 11.79
C GLU A 221 -7.42 18.86 10.76
N ASN A 222 -7.66 19.52 9.64
CA ASN A 222 -6.69 19.77 8.57
C ASN A 222 -5.71 20.89 8.99
N LEU A 223 -4.91 20.59 10.01
CA LEU A 223 -3.95 21.52 10.60
C LEU A 223 -2.53 21.05 10.33
N THR A 224 -1.65 21.98 9.95
CA THR A 224 -0.26 21.71 9.54
C THR A 224 0.52 20.92 10.59
N TYR A 225 0.25 21.13 11.89
CA TYR A 225 0.92 20.41 12.96
C TYR A 225 0.47 18.93 13.07
N CYS A 226 -0.82 18.64 12.84
CA CYS A 226 -1.35 17.27 12.81
C CYS A 226 -0.73 16.48 11.66
N HIS A 227 -0.71 17.08 10.46
CA HIS A 227 -0.01 16.55 9.30
C HIS A 227 1.47 16.27 9.63
N SER A 228 2.16 17.22 10.28
CA SER A 228 3.57 17.08 10.63
C SER A 228 3.83 15.92 11.62
N VAL A 229 2.96 15.71 12.61
CA VAL A 229 3.04 14.57 13.55
C VAL A 229 2.81 13.23 12.83
N ASN A 230 1.85 13.18 11.91
CA ASN A 230 1.57 11.99 11.12
C ASN A 230 2.74 11.62 10.18
N VAL A 231 3.26 12.60 9.45
CA VAL A 231 4.42 12.43 8.57
C VAL A 231 5.64 11.99 9.37
N ALA A 232 5.87 12.55 10.56
CA ALA A 232 6.95 12.11 11.44
C ALA A 232 6.80 10.66 11.87
N THR A 233 5.62 10.25 12.31
CA THR A 233 5.34 8.85 12.69
C THR A 233 5.60 7.90 11.52
N LEU A 234 5.05 8.20 10.33
CA LEU A 234 5.23 7.38 9.14
C LEU A 234 6.70 7.32 8.68
N SER A 235 7.44 8.42 8.84
CA SER A 235 8.87 8.48 8.55
C SER A 235 9.69 7.63 9.52
N LEU A 236 9.35 7.64 10.82
CA LEU A 236 10.00 6.80 11.83
C LEU A 236 9.74 5.31 11.57
N LEU A 237 8.51 4.96 11.17
CA LEU A 237 8.16 3.60 10.76
C LEU A 237 9.04 3.13 9.59
N LEU A 238 9.15 3.94 8.54
CA LEU A 238 9.96 3.64 7.37
C LEU A 238 11.45 3.58 7.69
N ALA A 239 11.95 4.53 8.47
CA ALA A 239 13.35 4.56 8.90
C ALA A 239 13.75 3.29 9.66
N ARG A 240 12.87 2.79 10.51
CA ARG A 240 13.09 1.54 11.23
C ARG A 240 12.97 0.32 10.30
N SER A 241 12.01 0.30 9.38
CA SER A 241 11.84 -0.85 8.48
C SER A 241 13.02 -1.06 7.54
N VAL A 242 13.74 0.02 7.18
CA VAL A 242 14.99 -0.06 6.39
C VAL A 242 16.25 -0.20 7.25
N GLY A 243 16.11 -0.37 8.57
CA GLY A 243 17.20 -0.71 9.48
C GLY A 243 18.17 0.44 9.80
N LEU A 244 17.69 1.69 9.83
CA LEU A 244 18.53 2.83 10.25
C LEU A 244 18.83 2.77 11.76
N ASP A 245 19.97 3.33 12.15
CA ASP A 245 20.37 3.40 13.56
C ASP A 245 19.53 4.42 14.35
N ALA A 246 19.52 4.28 15.67
CA ALA A 246 18.69 5.10 16.56
C ALA A 246 18.99 6.61 16.46
N GLN A 247 20.25 7.00 16.23
CA GLN A 247 20.62 8.41 16.10
C GLN A 247 20.07 9.01 14.81
N THR A 248 20.15 8.26 13.71
CA THR A 248 19.56 8.62 12.42
C THR A 248 18.04 8.66 12.48
N ILE A 249 17.39 7.69 13.12
CA ILE A 249 15.94 7.66 13.34
C ILE A 249 15.48 8.92 14.10
N ALA A 250 16.15 9.26 15.20
CA ALA A 250 15.83 10.48 15.94
C ALA A 250 16.00 11.75 15.10
N ALA A 251 17.04 11.80 14.26
CA ALA A 251 17.26 12.92 13.34
C ALA A 251 16.15 13.04 12.28
N ILE A 252 15.65 11.92 11.76
CA ILE A 252 14.53 11.89 10.81
C ILE A 252 13.24 12.34 11.49
N GLY A 253 12.99 11.91 12.72
CA GLY A 253 11.82 12.36 13.50
C GLY A 253 11.78 13.89 13.65
N GLU A 254 12.91 14.48 14.04
CA GLU A 254 13.06 15.94 14.16
C GLU A 254 12.85 16.64 12.80
N ALA A 255 13.47 16.10 11.74
CA ALA A 255 13.37 16.63 10.39
C ALA A 255 11.96 16.55 9.81
N ALA A 256 11.24 15.45 10.07
CA ALA A 256 9.89 15.21 9.58
C ALA A 256 8.85 16.03 10.36
N LEU A 257 8.99 16.23 11.68
CA LEU A 257 8.10 17.09 12.46
C LEU A 257 8.15 18.56 12.02
N LEU A 258 9.30 19.00 11.51
CA LEU A 258 9.55 20.39 11.16
C LEU A 258 9.61 20.66 9.65
N HIS A 259 9.35 19.65 8.81
CA HIS A 259 9.50 19.77 7.36
C HIS A 259 8.67 20.94 6.78
N ASP A 260 7.51 21.18 7.38
CA ASP A 260 6.49 22.13 6.95
C ASP A 260 6.44 23.42 7.79
N ILE A 261 7.41 23.64 8.70
CA ILE A 261 7.40 24.79 9.63
C ILE A 261 7.37 26.14 8.89
N GLY A 262 7.87 26.19 7.66
CA GLY A 262 7.83 27.38 6.82
C GLY A 262 6.41 27.82 6.42
N LYS A 263 5.40 26.95 6.55
CA LYS A 263 3.99 27.35 6.34
C LYS A 263 3.55 28.43 7.33
N THR A 264 4.20 28.57 8.48
CA THR A 264 3.98 29.68 9.43
C THR A 264 4.26 31.07 8.84
N ARG A 265 4.99 31.15 7.72
CA ARG A 265 5.29 32.39 6.99
C ARG A 265 4.39 32.60 5.77
N ILE A 266 3.47 31.68 5.48
CA ILE A 266 2.53 31.80 4.38
C ILE A 266 1.24 32.46 4.88
N PRO A 267 0.70 33.48 4.19
CA PRO A 267 -0.57 34.11 4.55
C PRO A 267 -1.73 33.11 4.68
N LEU A 268 -2.57 33.32 5.69
CA LEU A 268 -3.68 32.40 6.00
C LEU A 268 -4.73 32.33 4.89
N ASP A 269 -4.94 33.42 4.15
CA ASP A 269 -5.83 33.47 2.99
C ASP A 269 -5.34 32.58 1.83
N VAL A 270 -4.03 32.40 1.69
CA VAL A 270 -3.42 31.47 0.73
C VAL A 270 -3.46 30.03 1.24
N ILE A 271 -3.16 29.79 2.53
CA ILE A 271 -3.22 28.44 3.13
C ILE A 271 -4.65 27.88 3.10
N ARG A 272 -5.64 28.71 3.46
CA ARG A 272 -7.04 28.28 3.64
C ARG A 272 -7.90 28.50 2.40
N LYS A 273 -7.31 28.86 1.26
CA LYS A 273 -8.05 29.19 0.03
C LYS A 273 -8.93 28.01 -0.42
N PRO A 274 -10.25 28.19 -0.57
CA PRO A 274 -11.10 27.20 -1.23
C PRO A 274 -10.76 27.13 -2.72
N GLY A 275 -10.29 25.97 -3.20
CA GLY A 275 -10.02 25.72 -4.62
C GLY A 275 -8.56 25.87 -5.04
N ALA A 276 -8.33 26.05 -6.35
CA ALA A 276 -6.99 26.09 -6.92
C ALA A 276 -6.27 27.42 -6.61
N LEU A 277 -4.97 27.33 -6.28
CA LEU A 277 -4.09 28.50 -6.18
C LEU A 277 -3.74 29.01 -7.58
N ASP A 278 -3.69 30.33 -7.75
CA ASP A 278 -3.13 30.96 -8.94
C ASP A 278 -1.59 30.85 -8.97
N LYS A 279 -0.94 31.38 -10.02
CA LYS A 279 0.52 31.28 -10.18
C LYS A 279 1.31 31.98 -9.06
N ARG A 280 0.84 33.13 -8.57
CA ARG A 280 1.52 33.90 -7.51
C ARG A 280 1.32 33.23 -6.17
N GLU A 281 0.10 32.81 -5.88
CA GLU A 281 -0.25 32.05 -4.68
C GLU A 281 0.48 30.71 -4.63
N ARG A 282 0.62 30.03 -5.78
CA ARG A 282 1.41 28.80 -5.91
C ARG A 282 2.89 29.05 -5.58
N ALA A 283 3.51 30.06 -6.19
CA ALA A 283 4.91 30.39 -5.93
C ALA A 283 5.15 30.78 -4.46
N LEU A 284 4.19 31.51 -3.86
CA LEU A 284 4.24 31.83 -2.44
C LEU A 284 4.09 30.57 -1.58
N MET A 285 3.14 29.70 -1.88
CA MET A 285 2.99 28.42 -1.18
C MET A 285 4.27 27.58 -1.27
N GLU A 286 4.86 27.44 -2.45
CA GLU A 286 6.10 26.66 -2.68
C GLU A 286 7.30 27.21 -1.90
N SER A 287 7.31 28.51 -1.61
CA SER A 287 8.38 29.17 -0.83
C SER A 287 8.43 28.74 0.65
N HIS A 288 7.43 28.02 1.16
CA HIS A 288 7.47 27.48 2.53
C HIS A 288 8.69 26.59 2.77
N THR A 289 9.17 25.88 1.74
CA THR A 289 10.40 25.06 1.81
C THR A 289 11.63 25.92 2.17
N VAL A 290 11.77 27.07 1.51
CA VAL A 290 12.87 28.02 1.74
C VAL A 290 12.69 28.75 3.07
N PHE A 291 11.47 29.16 3.42
CA PHE A 291 11.20 29.78 4.72
C PHE A 291 11.48 28.82 5.88
N GLY A 292 11.06 27.56 5.76
CA GLY A 292 11.31 26.52 6.75
C GLY A 292 12.81 26.31 6.95
N ALA A 293 13.56 26.14 5.86
CA ALA A 293 15.01 26.01 5.93
C ALA A 293 15.68 27.22 6.60
N ARG A 294 15.24 28.45 6.30
CA ARG A 294 15.76 29.68 6.93
C ARG A 294 15.48 29.77 8.42
N ILE A 295 14.26 29.44 8.85
CA ILE A 295 13.91 29.40 10.27
C ILE A 295 14.81 28.38 10.99
N LEU A 296 14.99 27.22 10.39
CA LEU A 296 15.65 26.09 11.02
C LEU A 296 17.18 26.24 11.11
N VAL A 297 17.83 26.95 10.18
CA VAL A 297 19.29 27.21 10.29
C VAL A 297 19.66 28.18 11.40
N GLU A 298 18.71 28.98 11.89
CA GLU A 298 18.91 29.92 12.99
C GLU A 298 18.75 29.26 14.38
N VAL A 299 18.22 28.04 14.44
CA VAL A 299 18.01 27.31 15.70
C VAL A 299 19.31 26.64 16.15
N GLU A 300 19.85 27.08 17.29
CA GLU A 300 21.04 26.49 17.88
C GLU A 300 20.80 25.03 18.32
N GLY A 301 21.78 24.16 18.08
CA GLY A 301 21.72 22.75 18.47
C GLY A 301 20.84 21.86 17.59
N LEU A 302 20.19 22.40 16.56
CA LEU A 302 19.39 21.65 15.60
C LEU A 302 20.26 20.71 14.76
N ARG A 303 19.74 19.52 14.43
CA ARG A 303 20.49 18.58 13.58
C ARG A 303 20.53 19.11 12.14
N ARG A 304 21.70 19.05 11.50
CA ARG A 304 21.90 19.55 10.11
C ARG A 304 20.93 18.98 9.08
N LEU A 305 20.40 17.77 9.36
CA LEU A 305 19.42 17.11 8.51
C LEU A 305 18.10 17.90 8.43
N THR A 306 17.67 18.49 9.54
CA THR A 306 16.37 19.14 9.70
C THR A 306 16.14 20.29 8.70
N PRO A 307 17.03 21.30 8.56
CA PRO A 307 16.88 22.34 7.54
C PRO A 307 17.02 21.80 6.11
N THR A 308 17.76 20.71 5.90
CA THR A 308 17.90 20.08 4.57
C THR A 308 16.58 19.43 4.13
N VAL A 309 15.91 18.70 5.03
CA VAL A 309 14.60 18.08 4.72
C VAL A 309 13.53 19.13 4.50
N ALA A 310 13.47 20.19 5.33
CA ALA A 310 12.54 21.29 5.12
C ALA A 310 12.70 21.95 3.74
N LEU A 311 13.95 22.10 3.28
CA LEU A 311 14.22 22.61 1.93
C LEU A 311 13.82 21.64 0.82
N GLU A 312 13.99 20.33 1.03
CA GLU A 312 14.02 19.35 -0.06
C GLU A 312 12.83 18.39 -0.14
N HIS A 313 11.92 18.34 0.85
CA HIS A 313 10.87 17.31 0.91
C HIS A 313 9.90 17.31 -0.30
N HIS A 314 9.80 18.41 -1.05
CA HIS A 314 9.05 18.47 -2.32
C HIS A 314 9.89 18.29 -3.59
N ARG A 315 11.20 18.06 -3.47
CA ARG A 315 12.08 17.67 -4.57
C ARG A 315 11.81 16.23 -4.97
N ALA A 316 11.77 15.98 -6.27
CA ALA A 316 11.71 14.64 -6.84
C ALA A 316 13.03 13.90 -6.62
N ALA A 317 12.98 12.57 -6.53
CA ALA A 317 14.17 11.72 -6.49
C ALA A 317 15.09 11.92 -7.72
N THR A 318 14.54 12.39 -8.85
CA THR A 318 15.28 12.78 -10.05
C THR A 318 15.96 14.15 -9.95
N GLY A 319 15.64 14.98 -8.95
CA GLY A 319 16.13 16.36 -8.81
C GLY A 319 15.14 17.44 -9.31
N ALA A 320 14.02 17.06 -9.93
CA ALA A 320 12.97 18.02 -10.31
C ALA A 320 12.16 18.51 -9.09
N GLY A 321 11.19 19.42 -9.29
CA GLY A 321 10.32 19.92 -8.21
C GLY A 321 10.80 21.26 -7.65
N TYR A 322 10.37 21.61 -6.44
CA TYR A 322 10.68 22.89 -5.81
C TYR A 322 11.34 22.70 -4.43
N PRO A 323 12.17 23.66 -4.00
CA PRO A 323 12.69 24.76 -4.80
C PRO A 323 13.63 24.27 -5.92
N ASP A 324 13.85 25.08 -6.93
CA ASP A 324 14.81 24.74 -7.99
C ASP A 324 16.25 24.88 -7.46
N LEU A 325 16.92 23.74 -7.33
CA LEU A 325 18.31 23.60 -6.89
C LEU A 325 19.15 22.95 -8.00
N GLY A 326 18.70 23.04 -9.26
CA GLY A 326 19.29 22.35 -10.41
C GLY A 326 19.15 20.84 -10.33
N ASP A 327 20.05 20.11 -11.00
CA ASP A 327 20.02 18.64 -11.11
C ASP A 327 20.46 17.89 -9.83
N ARG A 328 20.70 18.61 -8.72
CA ARG A 328 21.14 18.02 -7.47
C ARG A 328 20.05 17.12 -6.88
N ARG A 329 20.32 15.82 -6.74
CA ARG A 329 19.37 14.92 -6.07
C ARG A 329 19.20 15.31 -4.60
N PRO A 330 17.97 15.25 -4.07
CA PRO A 330 17.73 15.52 -2.64
C PRO A 330 18.41 14.47 -1.77
N HIS A 331 18.72 14.84 -0.53
CA HIS A 331 19.27 13.93 0.46
C HIS A 331 18.36 12.71 0.65
N LEU A 332 18.95 11.53 0.94
CA LEU A 332 18.18 10.29 1.03
C LEU A 332 17.06 10.37 2.09
N MET A 333 17.33 11.05 3.20
CA MET A 333 16.32 11.26 4.24
C MET A 333 15.21 12.25 3.82
N SER A 334 15.51 13.23 2.96
CA SER A 334 14.47 14.07 2.34
C SER A 334 13.56 13.24 1.43
N GLN A 335 14.15 12.28 0.68
CA GLN A 335 13.37 11.34 -0.13
C GLN A 335 12.51 10.40 0.73
N LEU A 336 13.00 9.99 1.90
CA LEU A 336 12.26 9.18 2.87
C LEU A 336 11.04 9.94 3.40
N VAL A 337 11.24 11.17 3.86
CA VAL A 337 10.16 12.04 4.34
C VAL A 337 9.16 12.35 3.22
N ALA A 338 9.61 12.55 1.98
CA ALA A 338 8.72 12.75 0.83
C ALA A 338 7.76 11.57 0.56
N VAL A 339 8.17 10.32 0.85
CA VAL A 339 7.28 9.16 0.73
C VAL A 339 6.17 9.23 1.79
N ALA A 340 6.54 9.51 3.04
CA ALA A 340 5.61 9.64 4.15
C ALA A 340 4.65 10.83 3.98
N ASP A 341 5.17 11.99 3.55
CA ASP A 341 4.41 13.21 3.24
C ASP A 341 3.34 12.94 2.18
N ILE A 342 3.72 12.39 1.02
CA ILE A 342 2.74 12.11 -0.05
C ILE A 342 1.69 11.09 0.41
N TYR A 343 2.08 10.07 1.18
CA TYR A 343 1.12 9.10 1.71
C TYR A 343 0.11 9.75 2.66
N GLU A 344 0.59 10.52 3.63
CA GLU A 344 -0.26 11.23 4.59
C GLU A 344 -1.17 12.20 3.85
N ALA A 345 -0.61 12.99 2.95
CA ALA A 345 -1.33 14.02 2.22
C ALA A 345 -2.47 13.47 1.34
N VAL A 346 -2.41 12.18 0.97
CA VAL A 346 -3.40 11.46 0.16
C VAL A 346 -4.41 10.71 1.03
N THR A 347 -3.97 10.16 2.16
CA THR A 347 -4.81 9.43 3.13
C THR A 347 -5.49 10.33 4.17
N GLY A 348 -5.02 11.58 4.31
CA GLY A 348 -5.55 12.59 5.20
C GLY A 348 -6.83 13.23 4.64
N ALA A 349 -7.77 13.56 5.53
CA ALA A 349 -9.02 14.21 5.16
C ALA A 349 -8.75 15.68 4.78
N ARG A 350 -9.02 16.07 3.53
CA ARG A 350 -8.95 17.47 3.08
C ARG A 350 -10.35 18.06 3.02
N THR A 351 -10.47 19.36 3.29
CA THR A 351 -11.73 20.15 3.31
C THR A 351 -12.61 20.02 2.05
N TYR A 352 -12.05 19.51 0.93
CA TYR A 352 -12.73 19.39 -0.37
C TYR A 352 -12.63 18.01 -1.02
N GLN A 353 -12.03 17.00 -0.36
CA GLN A 353 -11.87 15.64 -0.91
C GLN A 353 -11.95 14.59 0.20
N ALA A 354 -12.75 13.55 -0.02
CA ALA A 354 -12.75 12.39 0.86
C ALA A 354 -11.35 11.74 0.86
N PRO A 355 -10.79 11.37 2.03
CA PRO A 355 -9.47 10.75 2.10
C PRO A 355 -9.41 9.47 1.26
N ALA A 356 -8.29 9.30 0.54
CA ALA A 356 -8.06 8.07 -0.20
C ALA A 356 -7.77 6.91 0.77
N GLN A 357 -8.11 5.69 0.35
CA GLN A 357 -7.83 4.51 1.16
C GLN A 357 -6.33 4.15 1.11
N PRO A 358 -5.78 3.48 2.15
CA PRO A 358 -4.37 3.08 2.19
C PRO A 358 -3.86 2.43 0.92
N GLU A 359 -4.68 1.59 0.27
CA GLU A 359 -4.32 0.90 -0.97
C GLU A 359 -4.15 1.89 -2.13
N GLN A 360 -5.04 2.88 -2.22
CA GLN A 360 -4.99 3.95 -3.24
C GLN A 360 -3.77 4.86 -3.06
N ALA A 361 -3.37 5.10 -1.82
CA ALA A 361 -2.16 5.85 -1.51
C ALA A 361 -0.89 5.06 -1.88
N CYS A 362 -0.79 3.78 -1.48
CA CYS A 362 0.31 2.90 -1.88
C CYS A 362 0.44 2.79 -3.41
N LEU A 363 -0.69 2.71 -4.10
CA LEU A 363 -0.81 2.78 -5.56
C LEU A 363 -0.15 4.02 -6.16
N LEU A 364 -0.51 5.18 -5.63
CA LEU A 364 0.03 6.45 -6.08
C LEU A 364 1.54 6.50 -5.84
N LEU A 365 2.01 6.08 -4.65
CA LEU A 365 3.43 6.00 -4.35
C LEU A 365 4.18 5.11 -5.35
N ALA A 366 3.62 3.95 -5.70
CA ALA A 366 4.18 3.03 -6.68
C ALA A 366 4.28 3.68 -8.08
N ARG A 367 3.25 4.42 -8.52
CA ARG A 367 3.29 5.17 -9.79
C ARG A 367 4.35 6.28 -9.79
N LEU A 368 4.61 6.87 -8.63
CA LEU A 368 5.62 7.92 -8.45
C LEU A 368 7.03 7.36 -8.26
N ALA A 369 7.18 6.04 -8.05
CA ALA A 369 8.46 5.39 -7.82
C ALA A 369 9.38 5.48 -9.04
N GLY A 370 10.67 5.75 -8.78
CA GLY A 370 11.69 5.91 -9.82
C GLY A 370 11.68 7.28 -10.52
N SER A 371 10.66 8.11 -10.26
CA SER A 371 10.58 9.48 -10.77
C SER A 371 10.51 10.48 -9.61
N LYS A 372 9.31 10.76 -9.11
CA LYS A 372 9.09 11.67 -7.97
C LYS A 372 9.64 11.08 -6.68
N LEU A 373 9.50 9.77 -6.48
CA LEU A 373 9.90 9.07 -5.26
C LEU A 373 10.99 8.02 -5.53
N ASN A 374 11.77 7.74 -4.51
CA ASN A 374 12.78 6.68 -4.55
C ASN A 374 12.10 5.31 -4.52
N ALA A 375 12.33 4.47 -5.53
CA ALA A 375 11.66 3.18 -5.66
C ALA A 375 11.95 2.21 -4.51
N ALA A 376 13.17 2.21 -3.96
CA ALA A 376 13.52 1.35 -2.84
C ALA A 376 12.80 1.77 -1.55
N LEU A 377 12.70 3.07 -1.30
CA LEU A 377 11.97 3.62 -0.15
C LEU A 377 10.47 3.41 -0.29
N VAL A 378 9.89 3.56 -1.49
CA VAL A 378 8.49 3.22 -1.74
C VAL A 378 8.22 1.75 -1.46
N LYS A 379 9.06 0.84 -1.96
CA LYS A 379 8.93 -0.60 -1.70
C LYS A 379 8.98 -0.92 -0.21
N ALA A 380 9.95 -0.35 0.50
CA ALA A 380 10.07 -0.55 1.95
C ALA A 380 8.89 0.05 2.73
N PHE A 381 8.37 1.20 2.29
CA PHE A 381 7.21 1.84 2.89
C PHE A 381 5.95 1.00 2.71
N VAL A 382 5.69 0.53 1.49
CA VAL A 382 4.55 -0.33 1.19
C VAL A 382 4.63 -1.66 1.95
N ALA A 383 5.83 -2.20 2.18
CA ALA A 383 6.00 -3.39 3.02
C ALA A 383 5.79 -3.10 4.52
N ALA A 384 6.12 -1.88 4.98
CA ALA A 384 5.98 -1.47 6.37
C ALA A 384 4.55 -1.07 6.75
N VAL A 385 3.76 -0.58 5.78
CA VAL A 385 2.35 -0.25 5.94
C VAL A 385 1.50 -1.48 5.64
N THR A 386 0.66 -1.89 6.58
CA THR A 386 -0.10 -3.15 6.47
C THR A 386 -1.31 -3.00 5.54
N PHE A 387 -1.39 -3.84 4.51
CA PHE A 387 -2.52 -3.89 3.56
C PHE A 387 -3.82 -4.38 4.20
N PHE A 388 -3.68 -5.26 5.18
CA PHE A 388 -4.79 -5.80 5.95
C PHE A 388 -4.55 -5.48 7.42
N PRO A 389 -5.00 -4.30 7.90
CA PRO A 389 -4.92 -3.98 9.31
C PRO A 389 -5.59 -5.04 10.18
N ILE A 390 -5.09 -5.23 11.39
CA ILE A 390 -5.78 -6.03 12.40
C ILE A 390 -7.23 -5.52 12.55
N GLY A 391 -8.17 -6.46 12.63
CA GLY A 391 -9.60 -6.22 12.63
C GLY A 391 -10.24 -6.03 11.26
N SER A 392 -9.53 -6.24 10.14
CA SER A 392 -10.15 -6.21 8.81
C SER A 392 -10.95 -7.49 8.58
N VAL A 393 -12.18 -7.38 8.08
CA VAL A 393 -12.96 -8.56 7.66
C VAL A 393 -12.62 -8.88 6.23
N VAL A 394 -12.27 -10.14 5.98
CA VAL A 394 -11.78 -10.62 4.69
C VAL A 394 -12.49 -11.91 4.31
N ARG A 395 -12.59 -12.17 3.01
CA ARG A 395 -13.09 -13.41 2.44
C ARG A 395 -11.94 -14.19 1.82
N THR A 396 -11.89 -15.49 2.04
CA THR A 396 -10.86 -16.36 1.45
C THR A 396 -11.31 -16.97 0.13
N ASN A 397 -10.37 -17.55 -0.62
CA ASN A 397 -10.63 -18.34 -1.82
C ASN A 397 -11.50 -19.59 -1.58
N ARG A 398 -11.72 -19.96 -0.32
CA ARG A 398 -12.64 -21.03 0.09
C ARG A 398 -14.02 -20.51 0.48
N ASP A 399 -14.30 -19.24 0.22
CA ASP A 399 -15.52 -18.54 0.60
C ASP A 399 -15.74 -18.45 2.12
N GLU A 400 -14.66 -18.61 2.90
CA GLU A 400 -14.69 -18.44 4.34
C GLU A 400 -14.53 -16.95 4.68
N THR A 401 -15.29 -16.46 5.64
CA THR A 401 -15.11 -15.12 6.19
C THR A 401 -14.16 -15.19 7.38
N GLY A 402 -13.31 -14.18 7.55
CA GLY A 402 -12.42 -14.09 8.70
C GLY A 402 -12.07 -12.65 9.06
N VAL A 403 -11.58 -12.46 10.28
CA VAL A 403 -11.07 -11.19 10.80
C VAL A 403 -9.56 -11.30 10.90
N VAL A 404 -8.83 -10.31 10.40
CA VAL A 404 -7.37 -10.26 10.53
C VAL A 404 -6.99 -10.06 11.99
N VAL A 405 -6.24 -11.00 12.56
CA VAL A 405 -5.84 -10.98 13.98
C VAL A 405 -4.36 -10.69 14.17
N ALA A 406 -3.53 -10.97 13.17
CA ALA A 406 -2.13 -10.59 13.17
C ALA A 406 -1.61 -10.36 11.75
N THR A 407 -0.56 -9.55 11.62
CA THR A 407 0.07 -9.21 10.35
C THR A 407 1.24 -10.13 10.07
N ASN A 408 1.58 -10.38 8.80
CA ASN A 408 2.76 -11.16 8.43
C ASN A 408 3.84 -10.26 7.82
N PRO A 409 4.95 -9.97 8.52
CA PRO A 409 5.99 -9.06 8.03
C PRO A 409 6.73 -9.55 6.78
N SER A 410 6.86 -10.88 6.62
CA SER A 410 7.53 -11.49 5.47
C SER A 410 6.64 -11.63 4.24
N ASP A 411 5.33 -11.64 4.43
CA ASP A 411 4.33 -11.73 3.35
C ASP A 411 3.11 -10.84 3.69
N PRO A 412 3.21 -9.50 3.51
CA PRO A 412 2.18 -8.55 3.95
C PRO A 412 0.79 -8.74 3.34
N LEU A 413 0.67 -9.51 2.26
CA LEU A 413 -0.59 -9.87 1.62
C LEU A 413 -1.26 -11.09 2.27
N HIS A 414 -0.56 -11.81 3.14
CA HIS A 414 -1.02 -13.04 3.77
C HIS A 414 -0.96 -12.94 5.31
N PRO A 415 -1.85 -12.14 5.94
CA PRO A 415 -1.94 -12.01 7.39
C PRO A 415 -2.53 -13.26 8.06
N VAL A 416 -2.48 -13.31 9.37
CA VAL A 416 -3.19 -14.33 10.16
C VAL A 416 -4.61 -13.86 10.41
N ILE A 417 -5.59 -14.74 10.18
CA ILE A 417 -7.02 -14.46 10.35
C ILE A 417 -7.65 -15.40 11.39
N ALA A 418 -8.64 -14.93 12.14
CA ALA A 418 -9.59 -15.78 12.85
C ALA A 418 -10.84 -15.95 11.97
N LEU A 419 -11.27 -17.18 11.73
CA LEU A 419 -12.44 -17.43 10.89
C LEU A 419 -13.72 -17.02 11.61
N ALA A 420 -14.72 -16.62 10.83
CA ALA A 420 -16.06 -16.27 11.27
C ALA A 420 -17.08 -17.24 10.65
N THR A 421 -18.12 -17.58 11.39
CA THR A 421 -19.29 -18.26 10.83
C THR A 421 -20.07 -17.32 9.91
N THR A 422 -21.07 -17.84 9.21
CA THR A 422 -21.98 -17.02 8.37
C THR A 422 -22.72 -15.94 9.17
N ASP A 423 -22.96 -16.18 10.46
CA ASP A 423 -23.55 -15.21 11.40
C ASP A 423 -22.49 -14.36 12.10
N PHE A 424 -21.25 -14.37 11.60
CA PHE A 424 -20.13 -13.58 12.09
C PHE A 424 -19.69 -13.87 13.53
N ALA A 425 -19.96 -15.08 14.03
CA ALA A 425 -19.40 -15.55 15.29
C ALA A 425 -17.99 -16.08 15.08
N ARG A 426 -17.07 -15.82 16.02
CA ARG A 426 -15.70 -16.32 15.96
C ARG A 426 -15.65 -17.85 15.99
N VAL A 427 -14.94 -18.42 15.04
CA VAL A 427 -14.55 -19.84 15.05
C VAL A 427 -13.25 -19.98 15.83
N PRO A 428 -13.15 -20.90 16.80
CA PRO A 428 -11.92 -21.11 17.56
C PRO A 428 -10.72 -21.44 16.68
N GLY A 429 -9.58 -20.80 16.98
CA GLY A 429 -8.32 -20.99 16.27
C GLY A 429 -7.96 -19.81 15.35
N GLN A 430 -6.73 -19.85 14.84
CA GLN A 430 -6.21 -18.88 13.91
C GLN A 430 -5.71 -19.59 12.65
N VAL A 431 -5.85 -18.92 11.53
CA VAL A 431 -5.43 -19.36 10.21
C VAL A 431 -4.34 -18.43 9.74
N ASP A 432 -3.13 -18.97 9.62
CA ASP A 432 -2.06 -18.31 8.89
C ASP A 432 -2.32 -18.46 7.38
N THR A 433 -2.68 -17.35 6.72
CA THR A 433 -2.97 -17.36 5.28
C THR A 433 -1.72 -17.49 4.42
N SER A 434 -0.52 -17.43 5.02
CA SER A 434 0.74 -17.68 4.31
C SER A 434 1.04 -19.18 4.15
N LEU A 435 0.32 -20.04 4.89
CA LEU A 435 0.48 -21.50 4.79
C LEU A 435 0.12 -22.00 3.40
N ARG A 436 0.93 -22.94 2.93
CA ARG A 436 0.82 -23.52 1.60
C ARG A 436 0.35 -24.97 1.68
N GLU A 437 -0.44 -25.37 0.70
CA GLU A 437 -0.77 -26.77 0.46
C GLU A 437 0.42 -27.52 -0.15
N PRO A 438 0.43 -28.87 -0.13
CA PRO A 438 1.40 -29.68 -0.87
C PRO A 438 1.41 -29.40 -2.38
N SER A 439 0.31 -28.83 -2.89
CA SER A 439 0.17 -28.31 -4.25
C SER A 439 0.83 -26.93 -4.44
N GLY A 440 1.55 -26.41 -3.44
CA GLY A 440 2.28 -25.14 -3.46
C GLY A 440 1.43 -23.88 -3.56
N GLY A 441 0.10 -23.99 -3.70
CA GLY A 441 -0.88 -22.92 -3.54
C GLY A 441 -1.05 -22.52 -2.08
N TYR A 442 -1.58 -21.33 -1.81
CA TYR A 442 -1.94 -20.95 -0.44
C TYR A 442 -3.16 -21.75 0.01
N ALA A 443 -3.11 -22.33 1.21
CA ALA A 443 -4.21 -23.10 1.76
C ALA A 443 -5.47 -22.24 1.89
N ARG A 444 -5.30 -20.98 2.28
CA ARG A 444 -6.33 -19.94 2.31
C ARG A 444 -5.71 -18.63 1.87
N HIS A 445 -6.19 -18.07 0.77
CA HIS A 445 -5.76 -16.77 0.25
C HIS A 445 -6.90 -15.77 0.37
N ILE A 446 -6.61 -14.53 0.76
CA ILE A 446 -7.61 -13.46 0.87
C ILE A 446 -8.03 -13.00 -0.53
N VAL A 447 -9.25 -13.32 -0.95
CA VAL A 447 -9.76 -12.93 -2.27
C VAL A 447 -10.49 -11.60 -2.27
N GLU A 448 -10.87 -11.07 -1.11
CA GLU A 448 -11.63 -9.84 -0.99
C GLU A 448 -11.58 -9.31 0.46
N THR A 449 -11.62 -8.00 0.64
CA THR A 449 -11.99 -7.38 1.94
C THR A 449 -13.46 -7.03 1.94
N LEU A 450 -14.16 -7.40 3.00
CA LEU A 450 -15.59 -7.16 3.17
C LEU A 450 -15.87 -5.93 4.03
N GLN A 451 -17.03 -5.30 3.77
CA GLN A 451 -17.67 -4.45 4.77
C GLN A 451 -18.15 -5.33 5.91
N PRO A 452 -17.77 -5.06 7.16
CA PRO A 452 -18.25 -5.79 8.31
C PRO A 452 -19.72 -5.50 8.54
N PRO A 453 -20.48 -6.52 8.94
CA PRO A 453 -21.90 -6.38 9.16
C PRO A 453 -22.15 -5.53 10.41
N PRO A 454 -23.31 -4.86 10.49
CA PRO A 454 -23.74 -4.17 11.69
C PRO A 454 -23.75 -5.10 12.91
N GLY A 455 -23.13 -4.67 14.01
CA GLY A 455 -23.11 -5.43 15.27
C GLY A 455 -22.01 -6.49 15.40
N LEU A 456 -21.11 -6.63 14.43
CA LEU A 456 -19.89 -7.45 14.62
C LEU A 456 -18.99 -6.79 15.68
N ASP A 457 -18.73 -7.51 16.77
CA ASP A 457 -17.68 -7.15 17.71
C ASP A 457 -16.34 -7.73 17.24
N ILE A 458 -15.43 -6.84 16.84
CA ILE A 458 -14.08 -7.23 16.41
C ILE A 458 -13.25 -7.70 17.62
N GLY A 459 -13.54 -7.17 18.82
CA GLY A 459 -12.82 -7.51 20.06
C GLY A 459 -12.85 -9.01 20.34
N ASP A 460 -13.99 -9.66 20.11
CA ASP A 460 -14.15 -11.12 20.25
C ASP A 460 -13.13 -11.91 19.45
N PHE A 461 -12.75 -11.42 18.26
CA PHE A 461 -11.79 -12.05 17.36
C PHE A 461 -10.33 -11.82 17.77
N LEU A 462 -10.06 -10.73 18.49
CA LEU A 462 -8.71 -10.31 18.90
C LEU A 462 -8.30 -10.88 20.26
N GLN A 463 -9.23 -11.41 21.06
CA GLN A 463 -8.94 -12.10 22.31
C GLN A 463 -8.26 -13.46 22.03
N THR A 464 -6.95 -13.52 22.23
CA THR A 464 -6.13 -14.74 22.18
C THR A 464 -6.40 -15.68 23.32
#